data_AF-A0AAU4AV51-F1
#
_entry.id   AF-A0AAU4AV51-F1
#
_cell.length_a   1.000
_cell.length_b   1.000
_cell.length_c   1.000
_cell.angle_alpha   90.00
_cell.angle_beta   90.00
_cell.angle_gamma   90.00
#
_symmetry.space_group_name_H-M   'P 1'
#
loop_
_entity.id
_entity.type
_entity.pdbx_description
1 polymer ?
#
loop_
_entity_poly.entity_id
_entity_poly.type
_entity_poly.pdbx_seq_one_letter_code
_entity_poly.pdbx_strand_id
1 'polypeptide(L)'
;MNPHSATTPPVGQAVPWTIVRIQNTLTNETLIRRFLLDLTHAPASRVMEVFTAWQKVAATIEAHAAQQVPAAMAGLPDNPQKGPAPSIGQSDGTPSQGADCLQVGNHETAGTDDDSPL
;
A
#
# COMPACT_ATOMS: atom_id res chain seq x y z
N MET A 1 46.54 -14.45 28.87
CA MET A 1 46.18 -13.61 27.71
C MET A 1 45.14 -14.40 26.93
N ASN A 2 43.86 -14.09 27.13
CA ASN A 2 42.77 -14.76 26.44
C ASN A 2 42.38 -13.89 25.24
N PRO A 3 42.45 -14.38 24.00
CA PRO A 3 41.94 -13.63 22.86
C PRO A 3 40.42 -13.56 22.99
N HIS A 4 39.88 -12.34 22.96
CA HIS A 4 38.45 -12.11 22.93
C HIS A 4 37.88 -12.76 21.67
N SER A 5 37.02 -13.75 21.87
CA SER A 5 36.24 -14.39 20.82
C SER A 5 35.49 -13.34 20.02
N ALA A 6 35.89 -13.13 18.77
CA ALA A 6 35.06 -12.48 17.78
C ALA A 6 33.84 -13.39 17.55
N THR A 7 32.75 -13.11 18.26
CA THR A 7 31.45 -13.73 18.02
C THR A 7 30.91 -13.21 16.69
N THR A 8 31.26 -13.89 15.61
CA THR A 8 30.51 -13.84 14.36
C THR A 8 29.08 -14.29 14.67
N PRO A 9 28.04 -13.44 14.49
CA PRO A 9 26.67 -13.86 14.75
C PRO A 9 26.29 -14.97 13.75
N PRO A 10 25.64 -16.06 14.21
CA PRO A 10 25.25 -17.16 13.35
C PRO A 10 24.22 -16.68 12.31
N VAL A 11 24.53 -16.98 11.05
CA VAL A 11 23.68 -16.73 9.88
C VAL A 11 22.34 -17.43 10.10
N GLY A 12 21.28 -16.66 10.36
CA GLY A 12 19.93 -17.19 10.62
C GLY A 12 19.15 -16.51 11.75
N GLN A 13 19.76 -15.62 12.52
CA GLN A 13 19.00 -14.80 13.48
C GLN A 13 18.24 -13.71 12.73
N ALA A 14 16.91 -13.75 12.81
CA ALA A 14 16.07 -12.64 12.35
C ALA A 14 16.59 -11.36 12.99
N VAL A 15 16.95 -10.37 12.15
CA VAL A 15 17.54 -9.11 12.62
C VAL A 15 16.61 -8.52 13.69
N PRO A 16 17.11 -8.23 14.90
CA PRO A 16 16.26 -7.72 15.97
C PRO A 16 15.59 -6.42 15.54
N TRP A 17 14.33 -6.22 15.95
CA TRP A 17 13.63 -4.95 15.71
C TRP A 17 14.27 -3.87 16.59
N THR A 18 14.84 -2.85 15.93
CA THR A 18 15.43 -1.67 16.57
C THR A 18 14.68 -0.42 16.10
N ILE A 19 14.82 0.69 16.83
CA ILE A 19 14.24 1.98 16.45
C ILE A 19 14.65 2.36 15.02
N VAL A 20 15.94 2.20 14.69
CA VAL A 20 16.49 2.48 13.35
C VAL A 20 15.86 1.57 12.29
N ARG A 21 15.67 0.29 12.59
CA ARG A 21 15.02 -0.64 11.65
C ARG A 21 13.58 -0.23 11.38
N ILE A 22 12.81 0.08 12.43
CA ILE A 22 11.41 0.54 12.30
C ILE A 22 11.35 1.80 11.44
N GLN A 23 12.22 2.78 11.69
CA GLN A 23 12.28 4.01 10.88
C GLN A 23 12.57 3.72 9.41
N ASN A 24 13.52 2.84 9.13
CA ASN A 24 13.87 2.47 7.76
C ASN A 24 12.74 1.73 7.04
N THR A 25 11.99 0.88 7.76
CA THR A 25 10.84 0.14 7.21
C THR A 25 9.62 1.02 6.96
N LEU A 26 9.39 2.07 7.76
CA LEU A 26 8.22 2.93 7.60
C LEU A 26 8.30 3.77 6.33
N THR A 27 9.51 4.20 5.92
CA THR A 27 9.86 4.98 4.70
C THR A 27 9.13 6.32 4.50
N ASN A 28 8.00 6.52 5.17
CA ASN A 28 7.14 7.68 5.15
C ASN A 28 7.47 8.58 6.34
N GLU A 29 7.87 9.81 6.05
CA GLU A 29 8.32 10.77 7.05
C GLU A 29 7.24 11.11 8.08
N THR A 30 5.96 11.14 7.69
CA THR A 30 4.83 11.36 8.60
C THR A 30 4.70 10.23 9.62
N LEU A 31 4.86 8.97 9.19
CA LEU A 31 4.83 7.81 10.09
C LEU A 31 6.04 7.81 11.04
N ILE A 32 7.23 8.14 10.53
CA ILE A 32 8.46 8.25 11.34
C ILE A 32 8.31 9.31 12.42
N ARG A 33 7.81 10.51 12.07
CA ARG A 33 7.56 11.59 13.03
C ARG A 33 6.53 11.17 14.08
N ARG A 34 5.46 10.49 13.67
CA ARG A 34 4.43 10.00 14.60
C ARG A 34 4.98 8.96 15.56
N PHE A 35 5.74 7.99 15.06
CA PHE A 35 6.43 6.98 15.88
C PHE A 35 7.32 7.62 16.94
N LEU A 36 8.15 8.59 16.54
CA LEU A 36 9.02 9.30 17.46
C LEU A 36 8.21 10.08 18.50
N LEU A 37 7.17 10.79 18.09
CA LEU A 37 6.30 11.54 19.00
C LEU A 37 5.66 10.62 20.05
N ASP A 38 5.07 9.50 19.61
CA ASP A 38 4.44 8.52 20.50
C ASP A 38 5.47 7.88 21.45
N LEU A 39 6.70 7.60 21.00
CA LEU A 39 7.77 7.12 21.89
C LEU A 39 8.21 8.17 22.91
N THR A 40 8.31 9.44 22.51
CA THR A 40 8.83 10.52 23.36
C THR A 40 7.79 10.95 24.40
N HIS A 41 6.50 10.89 24.05
CA HIS A 41 5.37 11.23 24.92
C HIS A 41 4.84 10.04 25.75
N ALA A 42 5.25 8.81 25.44
CA ALA A 42 4.80 7.65 26.19
C ALA A 42 5.37 7.67 27.62
N PRO A 43 4.55 7.35 28.64
CA PRO A 43 5.07 7.09 29.98
C PRO A 43 6.00 5.88 29.94
N ALA A 44 7.04 5.87 30.80
CA ALA A 44 8.11 4.86 30.78
C ALA A 44 7.60 3.40 30.81
N SER A 45 6.50 3.14 31.51
CA SER A 45 5.86 1.82 31.56
C SER A 45 5.27 1.37 30.22
N ARG A 46 4.94 2.32 29.34
CA ARG A 46 4.23 2.09 28.07
C ARG A 46 5.12 2.22 26.83
N VAL A 47 6.36 2.68 27.00
CA VAL A 47 7.35 2.80 25.89
C VAL A 47 7.51 1.48 25.15
N MET A 48 7.62 0.35 25.87
CA MET A 48 7.73 -0.96 25.24
C MET A 48 6.45 -1.41 24.53
N GLU A 49 5.28 -1.05 25.04
CA GLU A 49 4.01 -1.33 24.37
C GLU A 49 3.89 -0.54 23.06
N VAL A 50 4.22 0.75 23.10
CA VAL A 50 4.25 1.63 21.92
C VAL A 50 5.24 1.10 20.90
N PHE A 51 6.46 0.75 21.34
CA PHE A 51 7.47 0.14 20.47
C PHE A 51 6.95 -1.13 19.80
N THR A 52 6.31 -2.03 20.57
CA THR A 52 5.75 -3.29 20.05
C THR A 52 4.61 -3.06 19.05
N ALA A 53 3.77 -2.06 19.28
CA ALA A 53 2.71 -1.68 18.35
C ALA A 53 3.31 -1.20 17.01
N TRP A 54 4.31 -0.31 17.08
CA TRP A 54 4.99 0.18 15.88
C TRP A 54 5.82 -0.89 15.17
N GLN A 55 6.39 -1.84 15.90
CA GLN A 55 7.03 -3.03 15.34
C GLN A 55 6.04 -3.85 14.49
N LYS A 56 4.80 -4.05 14.96
CA LYS A 56 3.78 -4.77 14.19
C LYS A 56 3.41 -4.02 12.92
N VAL A 57 3.22 -2.71 13.01
CA VAL A 57 2.94 -1.86 11.83
C VAL A 57 4.07 -1.96 10.81
N ALA A 58 5.32 -1.82 11.24
CA ALA A 58 6.49 -1.95 10.38
C ALA A 58 6.58 -3.35 9.74
N ALA A 59 6.35 -4.42 10.51
CA ALA A 59 6.35 -5.79 9.99
C ALA A 59 5.25 -6.00 8.92
N THR A 60 4.06 -5.43 9.12
CA THR A 60 2.99 -5.47 8.10
C THR A 60 3.40 -4.74 6.83
N ILE A 61 4.03 -3.57 6.94
CA ILE A 61 4.52 -2.80 5.78
C ILE A 61 5.60 -3.60 5.03
N GLU A 62 6.57 -4.18 5.75
CA GLU A 62 7.63 -5.03 5.18
C GLU A 62 7.03 -6.24 4.44
N ALA A 63 6.03 -6.90 5.04
CA ALA A 63 5.34 -8.03 4.42
C ALA A 63 4.57 -7.62 3.16
N HIS A 64 3.91 -6.47 3.15
CA HIS A 64 3.24 -5.94 1.97
C HIS A 64 4.25 -5.58 0.86
N ALA A 65 5.38 -4.96 1.20
CA ALA A 65 6.43 -4.65 0.23
C ALA A 65 7.02 -5.92 -0.40
N ALA A 66 7.22 -6.99 0.37
CA ALA A 66 7.68 -8.28 -0.14
C ALA A 66 6.68 -8.95 -1.09
N GLN A 67 5.37 -8.77 -0.86
CA GLN A 67 4.31 -9.29 -1.74
C GLN A 67 4.13 -8.46 -3.02
N GLN A 68 4.55 -7.20 -3.01
CA GLN A 68 4.44 -6.29 -4.15
C GLN A 68 5.56 -6.43 -5.17
N VAL A 69 6.56 -7.31 -4.96
CA VAL A 69 7.48 -7.71 -6.03
C VAL A 69 6.65 -8.45 -7.07
N PRO A 70 6.35 -7.86 -8.23
CA PRO A 70 5.58 -8.57 -9.25
C PRO A 70 6.45 -9.73 -9.70
N ALA A 71 5.86 -10.92 -9.76
CA ALA A 71 6.41 -12.07 -10.47
C ALA A 71 6.49 -11.82 -12.00
N ALA A 72 6.89 -10.62 -12.43
CA ALA A 72 7.08 -10.21 -13.82
C ALA A 72 8.55 -10.33 -14.27
N MET A 73 9.38 -11.07 -13.53
CA MET A 73 10.73 -11.46 -13.95
C MET A 73 10.96 -12.98 -13.85
N ALA A 74 9.91 -13.78 -14.05
CA ALA A 74 10.05 -15.21 -14.30
C ALA A 74 9.53 -15.53 -15.71
N GLY A 75 10.46 -15.53 -16.67
CA GLY A 75 10.39 -16.39 -17.86
C GLY A 75 9.37 -16.02 -18.93
N LEU A 76 9.89 -15.47 -20.03
CA LEU A 76 9.37 -15.69 -21.37
C LEU A 76 9.10 -17.20 -21.58
N PRO A 77 7.89 -17.67 -21.95
CA PRO A 77 7.77 -18.98 -22.57
C PRO A 77 8.06 -18.81 -24.06
N ASP A 78 9.30 -19.09 -24.45
CA ASP A 78 9.66 -19.42 -25.82
C ASP A 78 9.05 -20.79 -26.16
N ASN A 79 7.88 -20.81 -26.81
CA ASN A 79 7.55 -21.83 -27.83
C ASN A 79 6.27 -21.47 -28.63
N PRO A 80 6.25 -21.61 -29.97
CA PRO A 80 5.11 -21.27 -30.80
C PRO A 80 4.13 -22.45 -30.88
N GLN A 81 3.07 -22.41 -30.07
CA GLN A 81 1.97 -23.37 -30.21
C GLN A 81 1.05 -22.98 -31.36
N LYS A 82 1.36 -23.50 -32.53
CA LYS A 82 0.42 -23.78 -33.62
C LYS A 82 -0.65 -24.78 -33.12
N GLY A 83 -1.90 -24.34 -32.99
CA GLY A 83 -3.07 -25.19 -32.74
C GLY A 83 -4.36 -24.36 -32.54
N PRO A 84 -5.51 -24.77 -33.09
CA PRO A 84 -6.46 -23.85 -33.70
C PRO A 84 -7.57 -23.30 -32.78
N ALA A 85 -7.94 -22.05 -33.06
CA ALA A 85 -9.20 -21.33 -32.82
C ALA A 85 -10.14 -21.75 -31.68
N PRO A 86 -10.48 -20.83 -30.75
CA PRO A 86 -11.83 -20.74 -30.21
C PRO A 86 -12.68 -19.87 -31.14
N SER A 87 -13.78 -20.44 -31.66
CA SER A 87 -14.85 -19.69 -32.31
C SER A 87 -15.41 -18.63 -31.36
N ILE A 88 -15.03 -17.38 -31.56
CA ILE A 88 -15.78 -16.23 -31.06
C ILE A 88 -16.63 -15.75 -32.24
N GLY A 89 -17.94 -15.91 -32.06
CA GLY A 89 -18.95 -15.56 -33.05
C GLY A 89 -18.76 -14.14 -33.56
N GLN A 90 -18.74 -14.02 -34.89
CA GLN A 90 -18.92 -12.76 -35.57
C GLN A 90 -20.26 -12.16 -35.13
N SER A 91 -20.22 -11.03 -34.44
CA SER A 91 -21.33 -10.09 -34.41
C SER A 91 -20.91 -8.93 -35.30
N ASP A 92 -21.11 -9.11 -36.60
CA ASP A 92 -21.16 -8.02 -37.56
C ASP A 92 -22.63 -7.60 -37.69
N GLY A 93 -22.91 -6.32 -37.47
CA GLY A 93 -24.27 -5.80 -37.42
C GLY A 93 -24.36 -4.32 -37.09
N THR A 94 -23.63 -3.51 -37.87
CA THR A 94 -24.01 -2.18 -38.37
C THR A 94 -24.32 -1.03 -37.38
N PRO A 95 -23.71 0.17 -37.57
CA PRO A 95 -24.10 1.39 -36.86
C PRO A 95 -25.37 1.96 -37.49
N SER A 96 -26.41 2.19 -36.69
CA SER A 96 -27.54 3.03 -37.10
C SER A 96 -27.66 4.21 -36.14
N GLN A 97 -27.19 5.35 -36.63
CA GLN A 97 -27.60 6.67 -36.17
C GLN A 97 -29.14 6.76 -36.26
N GLY A 98 -29.78 6.91 -35.12
CA GLY A 98 -31.16 7.37 -34.99
C GLY A 98 -31.13 8.61 -34.13
N ALA A 99 -31.48 9.74 -34.73
CA ALA A 99 -31.49 11.03 -34.11
C ALA A 99 -32.53 11.13 -32.98
N ASP A 100 -32.25 12.11 -32.12
CA ASP A 100 -33.22 13.08 -31.60
C ASP A 100 -33.92 12.82 -30.27
N CYS A 101 -33.73 13.83 -29.41
CA CYS A 101 -34.61 14.34 -28.36
C CYS A 101 -34.91 13.46 -27.13
N LEU A 102 -34.30 13.83 -25.99
CA LEU A 102 -34.91 14.80 -25.08
C LEU A 102 -33.92 15.21 -23.97
N GLN A 103 -33.50 16.46 -24.09
CA GLN A 103 -32.93 17.24 -22.99
C GLN A 103 -34.09 17.86 -22.19
N VAL A 104 -34.29 17.38 -20.97
CA VAL A 104 -34.99 18.05 -19.85
C VAL A 104 -34.27 17.51 -18.61
N GLY A 105 -33.66 18.27 -17.71
CA GLY A 105 -33.83 19.68 -17.37
C GLY A 105 -33.84 19.74 -15.84
N ASN A 106 -32.75 20.27 -15.27
CA ASN A 106 -32.70 21.05 -14.02
C ASN A 106 -32.94 20.26 -12.70
N HIS A 107 -32.29 20.52 -11.57
CA HIS A 107 -31.83 21.78 -11.00
C HIS A 107 -30.59 21.58 -10.11
N GLU A 108 -29.52 22.30 -10.44
CA GLU A 108 -28.59 22.87 -9.46
C GLU A 108 -29.22 24.20 -9.01
N THR A 109 -29.21 24.51 -7.71
CA THR A 109 -28.64 25.75 -7.14
C THR A 109 -29.09 25.91 -5.69
N ALA A 110 -28.08 26.11 -4.85
CA ALA A 110 -28.18 26.60 -3.48
C ALA A 110 -28.89 27.95 -3.39
N GLY A 111 -29.64 28.13 -2.31
CA GLY A 111 -30.26 29.38 -1.91
C GLY A 111 -30.67 29.26 -0.45
N THR A 112 -29.71 29.43 0.46
CA THR A 112 -30.00 29.70 1.87
C THR A 112 -30.52 31.12 1.93
N ASP A 113 -31.83 31.21 2.17
CA ASP A 113 -32.55 32.46 2.39
C ASP A 113 -32.05 33.09 3.71
N ASP A 114 -31.34 34.19 3.55
CA ASP A 114 -30.99 35.17 4.57
C ASP A 114 -32.16 36.17 4.60
N ASP A 115 -33.11 35.97 5.52
CA ASP A 115 -34.13 36.97 5.88
C ASP A 115 -34.20 37.10 7.40
N SER A 116 -33.42 38.02 7.94
CA SER A 116 -33.59 38.57 9.27
C SER A 116 -33.14 40.02 9.31
N PRO A 117 -34.10 40.94 9.32
CA PRO A 117 -33.94 42.15 10.11
C PRO A 117 -35.17 42.43 11.00
N LEU A 118 -34.85 42.57 12.30
CA LEU A 118 -35.51 43.32 13.39
C LEU A 118 -36.96 42.99 13.77
#